data_AF-A0A7X7VUX2-F1
#
_entry.id   AF-A0A7X7VUX2-F1
#
_cell.length_a   1.000
_cell.length_b   1.000
_cell.length_c   1.000
_cell.angle_alpha   90.00
_cell.angle_beta   90.00
_cell.angle_gamma   90.00
#
_symmetry.space_group_name_H-M   'P 1'
#
loop_
_entity.id
_entity.type
_entity.pdbx_description
1 polymer ?
#
loop_
_entity_poly.entity_id
_entity_poly.type
_entity_poly.pdbx_seq_one_letter_code
_entity_poly.pdbx_strand_id
1 'polypeptide(L)'
;DSCSNCGRCEAACPTACLSARDRKVESDRCVLCLSCVEACPGGALRLTVLPTGEGLQRRNFLRAAWGLGAALGLASIRRFREPSSIPGTAEAAGPPISPPGSRSHENFSQKCIACSACVRACPAGIIRPALLAWGASGLFQPRLDYDFGYCQFECNSCTAVCPAGAIEPLSLEAKQRVQIGRAQFHRNACIVVKNGTACGACSEHCPTQAAHMVPYRDGLSIPAIDPSLCIGCGACHFACPAAPKAMTVRGLPTHGTAKSVTDPGDGPVLDPLEEFPF
;
A
#
# COMPACT_ATOMS: atom_id res chain seq x y z
N ASP A 1 -25.65 -16.33 10.99
CA ASP A 1 -27.09 -16.63 10.79
C ASP A 1 -28.02 -15.41 10.76
N SER A 2 -27.58 -14.23 11.19
CA SER A 2 -28.42 -13.00 11.21
C SER A 2 -28.64 -12.31 9.85
N CYS A 3 -28.19 -12.88 8.72
CA CYS A 3 -28.29 -12.24 7.40
C CYS A 3 -29.66 -12.51 6.77
N SER A 4 -30.40 -11.43 6.44
CA SER A 4 -31.71 -11.48 5.76
C SER A 4 -31.62 -11.43 4.23
N ASN A 5 -30.41 -11.46 3.64
CA ASN A 5 -30.18 -11.35 2.19
C ASN A 5 -30.81 -10.10 1.54
N CYS A 6 -30.90 -8.98 2.27
CA CYS A 6 -31.51 -7.74 1.79
C CYS A 6 -30.68 -6.93 0.76
N GLY A 7 -29.44 -7.33 0.46
CA GLY A 7 -28.58 -6.69 -0.55
C GLY A 7 -28.00 -5.31 -0.22
N ARG A 8 -28.39 -4.69 0.90
CA ARG A 8 -27.94 -3.31 1.26
C ARG A 8 -26.42 -3.17 1.38
N CYS A 9 -25.74 -4.19 1.90
CA CYS A 9 -24.29 -4.20 2.01
C CYS A 9 -23.58 -4.25 0.65
N GLU A 10 -24.16 -4.91 -0.36
CA GLU A 10 -23.61 -4.98 -1.72
C GLU A 10 -23.70 -3.61 -2.38
N ALA A 11 -24.87 -2.96 -2.28
CA ALA A 11 -25.10 -1.62 -2.81
C ALA A 11 -24.20 -0.55 -2.14
N ALA A 12 -23.89 -0.72 -0.86
CA ALA A 12 -23.00 0.17 -0.11
C ALA A 12 -21.51 -0.09 -0.36
N CYS A 13 -21.13 -1.24 -0.95
CA CYS A 13 -19.74 -1.62 -1.13
C CYS A 13 -19.12 -0.90 -2.34
N PRO A 14 -18.15 0.03 -2.15
CA PRO A 14 -17.59 0.80 -3.27
C PRO A 14 -16.76 -0.05 -4.24
N THR A 15 -16.26 -1.21 -3.80
CA THR A 15 -15.42 -2.10 -4.61
C THR A 15 -16.16 -3.37 -5.06
N ALA A 16 -17.47 -3.47 -4.78
CA ALA A 16 -18.29 -4.65 -5.08
C ALA A 16 -17.62 -5.98 -4.64
N CYS A 17 -17.00 -5.97 -3.46
CA CYS A 17 -16.15 -7.06 -2.95
C CYS A 17 -16.90 -8.08 -2.10
N LEU A 18 -18.23 -8.06 -2.04
CA LEU A 18 -18.99 -8.97 -1.19
C LEU A 18 -20.29 -9.41 -1.85
N SER A 19 -20.76 -10.59 -1.46
CA SER A 19 -22.04 -11.18 -1.88
C SER A 19 -22.85 -11.54 -0.63
N ALA A 20 -24.03 -10.95 -0.48
CA ALA A 20 -25.00 -11.24 0.56
C ALA A 20 -25.60 -12.64 0.35
N ARG A 21 -25.84 -13.04 -0.91
CA ARG A 21 -26.34 -14.38 -1.27
C ARG A 21 -25.36 -15.46 -0.82
N ASP A 22 -24.09 -15.31 -1.16
CA ASP A 22 -23.05 -16.30 -0.86
C ASP A 22 -22.45 -16.12 0.54
N ARG A 23 -22.82 -15.02 1.22
CA ARG A 23 -22.30 -14.62 2.54
C ARG A 23 -20.77 -14.57 2.56
N LYS A 24 -20.18 -14.07 1.47
CA LYS A 24 -18.72 -13.96 1.27
C LYS A 24 -18.27 -12.52 1.12
N VAL A 25 -17.09 -12.24 1.64
CA VAL A 25 -16.35 -11.00 1.41
C VAL A 25 -15.00 -11.39 0.81
N GLU A 26 -14.74 -10.93 -0.41
CA GLU A 26 -13.47 -11.08 -1.11
C GLU A 26 -12.46 -10.11 -0.47
N SER A 27 -11.57 -10.66 0.36
CA SER A 27 -10.65 -9.88 1.20
C SER A 27 -9.59 -9.12 0.41
N ASP A 28 -9.25 -9.60 -0.78
CA ASP A 28 -8.32 -8.98 -1.71
C ASP A 28 -8.83 -7.60 -2.18
N ARG A 29 -10.10 -7.52 -2.56
CA ARG A 29 -10.78 -6.31 -3.04
C ARG A 29 -11.42 -5.48 -1.92
N CYS A 30 -11.51 -6.03 -0.71
CA CYS A 30 -12.08 -5.34 0.44
C CYS A 30 -11.13 -4.27 0.98
N VAL A 31 -11.47 -3.01 0.79
CA VAL A 31 -10.70 -1.86 1.30
C VAL A 31 -11.05 -1.48 2.73
N LEU A 32 -11.71 -2.35 3.52
CA LEU A 32 -12.05 -2.12 4.93
C LEU A 32 -12.69 -0.76 5.25
N CYS A 33 -13.48 -0.20 4.33
CA CYS A 33 -14.17 1.08 4.53
C CYS A 33 -15.39 0.98 5.46
N LEU A 34 -15.81 -0.24 5.81
CA LEU A 34 -16.91 -0.56 6.73
C LEU A 34 -18.31 -0.05 6.34
N SER A 35 -18.49 0.57 5.17
CA SER A 35 -19.81 1.02 4.69
C SER A 35 -20.85 -0.11 4.64
N CYS A 36 -20.40 -1.35 4.39
CA CYS A 36 -21.28 -2.52 4.41
C CYS A 36 -21.74 -2.90 5.83
N VAL A 37 -20.93 -2.65 6.85
CA VAL A 37 -21.27 -2.85 8.27
C VAL A 37 -22.31 -1.82 8.69
N GLU A 38 -22.08 -0.55 8.37
CA GLU A 38 -23.02 0.55 8.66
C GLU A 38 -24.36 0.37 7.94
N ALA A 39 -24.35 -0.08 6.68
CA ALA A 39 -25.56 -0.31 5.90
C ALA A 39 -26.34 -1.57 6.32
N CYS A 40 -25.81 -2.41 7.22
CA CYS A 40 -26.42 -3.69 7.59
C CYS A 40 -27.46 -3.52 8.72
N PRO A 41 -28.77 -3.57 8.43
CA PRO A 41 -29.80 -3.36 9.46
C PRO A 41 -29.88 -4.50 10.48
N GLY A 42 -29.47 -5.71 10.08
CA GLY A 42 -29.53 -6.91 10.93
C GLY A 42 -28.25 -7.17 11.74
N GLY A 43 -27.24 -6.29 11.65
CA GLY A 43 -25.97 -6.47 12.37
C GLY A 43 -25.22 -7.77 12.02
N ALA A 44 -25.47 -8.32 10.84
CA ALA A 44 -24.91 -9.57 10.36
C ALA A 44 -23.44 -9.45 9.92
N LEU A 45 -23.01 -8.23 9.56
CA LEU A 45 -21.63 -7.90 9.24
C LEU A 45 -20.95 -7.26 10.45
N ARG A 46 -19.77 -7.77 10.80
CA ARG A 46 -18.93 -7.23 11.88
C ARG A 46 -17.46 -7.34 11.48
N LEU A 47 -16.69 -6.29 11.75
CA LEU A 47 -15.24 -6.37 11.66
C LEU A 47 -14.75 -7.11 12.92
N THR A 48 -14.05 -8.22 12.73
CA THR A 48 -13.37 -8.93 13.82
C THR A 48 -11.88 -8.94 13.52
N VAL A 49 -11.09 -8.43 14.45
CA VAL A 49 -9.63 -8.61 14.40
C VAL A 49 -9.37 -10.03 14.90
N LEU A 50 -9.16 -10.95 13.96
CA LEU A 50 -8.68 -12.28 14.32
C LEU A 50 -7.18 -12.16 14.62
N PRO A 51 -6.70 -12.66 15.78
CA PRO A 51 -5.27 -12.77 15.99
C PRO A 51 -4.70 -13.70 14.91
N THR A 52 -3.84 -13.16 14.05
CA THR A 52 -3.06 -13.95 13.10
C THR A 52 -2.00 -14.70 13.89
N GLY A 53 -2.34 -15.92 14.29
CA GLY A 53 -1.41 -16.88 14.86
C GLY A 53 -1.48 -18.15 14.02
N GLU A 54 -0.37 -18.47 13.36
CA GLU A 54 -0.15 -19.75 12.72
C GLU A 54 -0.46 -20.90 13.68
N GLY A 55 -0.89 -22.03 13.10
CA GLY A 55 -1.55 -23.13 13.79
C GLY A 55 -0.95 -23.48 15.15
N LEU A 56 -1.71 -23.20 16.21
CA LEU A 56 -1.69 -24.03 17.41
C LEU A 56 -3.11 -24.41 17.81
N GLN A 57 -3.27 -25.72 17.96
CA GLN A 57 -4.48 -26.47 18.17
C GLN A 57 -5.59 -25.76 18.96
N ARG A 58 -6.73 -25.68 18.30
CA ARG A 58 -8.09 -25.33 18.77
C ARG A 58 -8.61 -26.13 19.99
N ARG A 59 -7.77 -26.91 20.69
CA ARG A 59 -8.17 -27.84 21.77
C ARG A 59 -7.86 -27.38 23.20
N ASN A 60 -7.05 -26.33 23.41
CA ASN A 60 -6.70 -25.90 24.78
C ASN A 60 -7.47 -24.68 25.31
N PHE A 61 -8.16 -23.92 24.46
CA PHE A 61 -8.88 -22.72 24.91
C PHE A 61 -10.21 -23.00 25.63
N LEU A 62 -10.83 -24.17 25.41
CA LEU A 62 -12.10 -24.53 26.06
C LEU A 62 -11.93 -25.08 27.49
N ARG A 63 -10.70 -25.34 27.96
CA ARG A 63 -10.43 -25.81 29.33
C ARG A 63 -10.04 -24.71 30.31
N ALA A 64 -9.75 -23.50 29.84
CA ALA A 64 -9.45 -22.34 30.70
C ALA A 64 -10.70 -21.51 31.07
N ALA A 65 -11.86 -21.84 30.50
CA ALA A 65 -13.10 -21.07 30.69
C ALA A 65 -13.94 -21.51 31.92
N TRP A 66 -13.48 -22.46 32.73
CA TRP A 66 -14.24 -23.03 33.86
C TRP A 66 -13.49 -22.99 35.20
N GLY A 67 -12.47 -22.14 35.33
CA GLY A 67 -11.78 -21.95 36.60
C GLY A 67 -11.30 -20.52 36.75
N LEU A 68 -11.84 -19.83 37.75
CA LEU A 68 -11.44 -18.49 38.22
C LEU A 68 -11.95 -17.29 37.41
N GLY A 69 -13.27 -17.14 37.37
CA GLY A 69 -13.83 -15.81 37.55
C GLY A 69 -13.56 -15.32 38.98
N ALA A 70 -13.09 -14.07 39.09
CA ALA A 70 -12.96 -13.25 40.29
C ALA A 70 -11.81 -13.58 41.27
N ALA A 71 -11.09 -12.50 41.63
CA ALA A 71 -10.02 -12.36 42.62
C ALA A 71 -8.58 -12.63 42.12
N LEU A 72 -7.70 -11.67 42.40
CA LEU A 72 -6.28 -11.53 42.01
C LEU A 72 -6.11 -10.90 40.61
N GLY A 73 -6.15 -9.59 40.42
CA GLY A 73 -5.43 -8.56 41.18
C GLY A 73 -4.23 -8.09 40.37
N LEU A 74 -4.44 -7.07 39.53
CA LEU A 74 -3.55 -5.94 39.14
C LEU A 74 -2.00 -6.07 39.18
N ALA A 75 -1.40 -7.24 39.03
CA ALA A 75 0.04 -7.41 39.17
C ALA A 75 0.63 -8.40 38.17
N SER A 76 0.40 -8.20 36.87
CA SER A 76 1.16 -8.92 35.80
C SER A 76 1.15 -8.20 34.44
N ILE A 77 0.97 -6.88 34.35
CA ILE A 77 1.15 -6.13 33.08
C ILE A 77 2.63 -5.73 32.89
N ARG A 78 3.56 -6.65 33.18
CA ARG A 78 4.99 -6.49 32.89
C ARG A 78 5.55 -7.74 32.23
N ARG A 79 5.06 -8.02 31.02
CA ARG A 79 5.81 -8.60 29.89
C ARG A 79 4.86 -8.75 28.69
N PHE A 80 4.47 -7.63 28.11
CA PHE A 80 4.29 -7.63 26.65
C PHE A 80 5.69 -7.81 26.07
N ARG A 81 6.06 -9.07 25.85
CA ARG A 81 7.16 -9.43 24.99
C ARG A 81 6.73 -9.03 23.59
N GLU A 82 7.42 -8.04 23.03
CA GLU A 82 7.22 -7.60 21.65
C GLU A 82 7.10 -8.82 20.73
N PRO A 83 6.13 -8.84 19.79
CA PRO A 83 6.13 -9.85 18.75
C PRO A 83 7.48 -9.73 18.04
N SER A 84 8.18 -10.87 17.96
CA SER A 84 9.51 -10.98 17.39
C SER A 84 9.51 -10.40 15.98
N SER A 85 10.04 -9.18 15.89
CA SER A 85 10.47 -8.58 14.65
C SER A 85 11.51 -9.51 14.04
N ILE A 86 11.32 -9.86 12.77
CA ILE A 86 12.42 -10.28 11.93
C ILE A 86 13.50 -9.20 12.10
N PRO A 87 14.77 -9.55 12.43
CA PRO A 87 15.83 -8.57 12.53
C PRO A 87 16.07 -7.98 11.14
N GLY A 88 15.39 -6.88 10.89
CA GLY A 88 15.24 -6.18 9.62
C GLY A 88 14.55 -4.85 9.88
N THR A 89 15.21 -4.03 10.71
CA THR A 89 15.12 -2.56 10.74
C THR A 89 13.71 -1.94 10.63
N ALA A 90 13.01 -1.83 11.77
CA ALA A 90 11.90 -0.89 11.92
C ALA A 90 12.31 0.58 11.63
N GLU A 91 13.61 0.88 11.62
CA GLU A 91 14.17 2.19 11.23
C GLU A 91 14.39 2.37 9.71
N ALA A 92 14.33 1.30 8.90
CA ALA A 92 14.54 1.39 7.44
C ALA A 92 13.24 1.59 6.64
N ALA A 93 12.10 1.20 7.19
CA ALA A 93 10.81 1.51 6.62
C ALA A 93 10.49 2.99 6.91
N GLY A 94 10.51 3.84 5.90
CA GLY A 94 10.06 5.23 6.04
C GLY A 94 8.60 5.32 6.53
N PRO A 95 8.07 6.53 6.75
CA PRO A 95 6.68 6.70 7.13
C PRO A 95 5.72 6.00 6.16
N PRO A 96 4.50 5.66 6.59
CA PRO A 96 3.47 5.18 5.67
C PRO A 96 3.28 6.18 4.52
N ILE A 97 3.09 5.64 3.32
CA ILE A 97 2.94 6.45 2.11
C ILE A 97 1.54 7.05 2.10
N SER A 98 1.43 8.37 2.22
CA SER A 98 0.17 9.11 2.06
C SER A 98 -0.16 9.39 0.59
N PRO A 99 -1.43 9.61 0.24
CA PRO A 99 -1.84 9.97 -1.12
C PRO A 99 -1.17 11.25 -1.66
N PRO A 100 -0.96 11.38 -2.98
CA PRO A 100 -0.50 12.62 -3.59
C PRO A 100 -1.37 13.80 -3.17
N GLY A 101 -0.76 14.95 -2.88
CA GLY A 101 -1.46 16.14 -2.36
C GLY A 101 -1.51 16.20 -0.84
N SER A 102 -1.04 15.17 -0.13
CA SER A 102 -1.00 15.20 1.34
C SER A 102 0.12 16.05 1.93
N ARG A 103 1.06 16.53 1.09
CA ARG A 103 2.22 17.39 1.40
C ARG A 103 3.27 16.81 2.34
N SER A 104 2.89 16.24 3.46
CA SER A 104 3.80 15.62 4.41
C SER A 104 3.08 14.58 5.24
N HIS A 105 3.85 13.70 5.89
CA HIS A 105 3.37 12.78 6.90
C HIS A 105 2.63 13.55 7.99
N GLU A 106 3.20 14.64 8.50
CA GLU A 106 2.60 15.47 9.54
C GLU A 106 1.28 16.13 9.12
N ASN A 107 1.24 16.75 7.95
CA ASN A 107 0.01 17.41 7.45
C ASN A 107 -1.14 16.40 7.31
N PHE A 108 -0.83 15.21 6.79
CA PHE A 108 -1.83 14.15 6.67
C PHE A 108 -2.28 13.66 8.04
N SER A 109 -1.34 13.33 8.94
CA SER A 109 -1.61 12.88 10.32
C SER A 109 -2.48 13.86 11.12
N GLN A 110 -2.28 15.17 10.93
CA GLN A 110 -3.03 16.19 11.67
C GLN A 110 -4.43 16.47 11.12
N LYS A 111 -4.60 16.41 9.78
CA LYS A 111 -5.85 16.84 9.13
C LYS A 111 -6.77 15.70 8.73
N CYS A 112 -6.24 14.48 8.57
CA CYS A 112 -7.07 13.36 8.10
C CYS A 112 -8.07 12.96 9.18
N ILE A 113 -9.36 13.03 8.83
CA ILE A 113 -10.46 12.60 9.69
C ILE A 113 -10.91 11.15 9.43
N ALA A 114 -10.09 10.35 8.74
CA ALA A 114 -10.38 8.95 8.37
C ALA A 114 -11.72 8.71 7.65
N CYS A 115 -12.26 9.71 6.93
CA CYS A 115 -13.56 9.63 6.23
C CYS A 115 -13.62 8.62 5.06
N SER A 116 -12.49 8.01 4.67
CA SER A 116 -12.40 7.04 3.56
C SER A 116 -12.84 7.54 2.17
N ALA A 117 -13.01 8.85 1.97
CA ALA A 117 -13.37 9.40 0.66
C ALA A 117 -12.31 9.10 -0.41
N CYS A 118 -11.02 9.28 -0.09
CA CYS A 118 -9.92 8.96 -1.00
C CYS A 118 -9.76 7.46 -1.27
N VAL A 119 -10.10 6.61 -0.29
CA VAL A 119 -10.14 5.14 -0.43
C VAL A 119 -11.13 4.77 -1.52
N ARG A 120 -12.36 5.30 -1.45
CA ARG A 120 -13.41 5.06 -2.44
C ARG A 120 -13.08 5.65 -3.81
N ALA A 121 -12.44 6.81 -3.86
CA ALA A 121 -12.12 7.50 -5.11
C ALA A 121 -10.93 6.90 -5.87
N CYS A 122 -10.16 5.98 -5.28
CA CYS A 122 -9.00 5.37 -5.91
C CYS A 122 -9.44 4.22 -6.84
N PRO A 123 -9.39 4.37 -8.18
CA PRO A 123 -9.80 3.31 -9.09
C PRO A 123 -8.86 2.08 -9.02
N ALA A 124 -7.60 2.29 -8.62
CA ALA A 124 -6.64 1.21 -8.45
C ALA A 124 -6.81 0.44 -7.13
N GLY A 125 -7.66 0.90 -6.19
CA GLY A 125 -7.91 0.20 -4.92
C GLY A 125 -6.72 0.13 -3.95
N ILE A 126 -5.68 0.95 -4.17
CA ILE A 126 -4.44 0.90 -3.39
C ILE A 126 -4.43 1.79 -2.15
N ILE A 127 -5.34 2.77 -2.07
CA ILE A 127 -5.48 3.59 -0.86
C ILE A 127 -6.34 2.77 0.10
N ARG A 128 -5.74 2.26 1.17
CA ARG A 128 -6.40 1.34 2.12
C ARG A 128 -6.30 1.91 3.54
N PRO A 129 -7.36 1.80 4.36
CA PRO A 129 -7.31 2.12 5.79
C PRO A 129 -6.23 1.30 6.47
N ALA A 130 -5.42 1.96 7.30
CA ALA A 130 -4.44 1.29 8.13
C ALA A 130 -4.88 1.31 9.60
N LEU A 131 -4.65 0.23 10.33
CA LEU A 131 -4.99 0.19 11.75
C LEU A 131 -3.96 0.94 12.60
N LEU A 132 -2.67 0.63 12.45
CA LEU A 132 -1.61 1.15 13.32
C LEU A 132 -0.41 1.73 12.55
N ALA A 133 -0.52 1.89 11.23
CA ALA A 133 0.60 2.40 10.43
C ALA A 133 0.96 3.84 10.81
N TRP A 134 -0.01 4.63 11.26
CA TRP A 134 0.11 6.04 11.64
C TRP A 134 0.22 6.24 13.16
N GLY A 135 0.57 5.18 13.91
CA GLY A 135 0.54 5.19 15.38
C GLY A 135 -0.87 5.08 15.96
N ALA A 136 -0.99 5.16 17.28
CA ALA A 136 -2.26 4.95 17.99
C ALA A 136 -3.35 5.99 17.65
N SER A 137 -2.94 7.23 17.32
CA SER A 137 -3.85 8.31 16.95
C SER A 137 -4.33 8.26 15.50
N GLY A 138 -3.64 7.52 14.63
CA GLY A 138 -3.98 7.42 13.21
C GLY A 138 -4.75 6.15 12.85
N LEU A 139 -5.64 5.71 13.74
CA LEU A 139 -6.50 4.54 13.52
C LEU A 139 -7.41 4.78 12.30
N PHE A 140 -7.43 3.81 11.38
CA PHE A 140 -8.11 3.86 10.08
C PHE A 140 -7.60 4.93 9.12
N GLN A 141 -6.54 5.66 9.47
CA GLN A 141 -5.94 6.62 8.56
C GLN A 141 -5.39 5.90 7.31
N PRO A 142 -5.80 6.30 6.09
CA PRO A 142 -5.42 5.55 4.89
C PRO A 142 -3.94 5.65 4.56
N ARG A 143 -3.39 4.61 3.92
CA ARG A 143 -2.06 4.60 3.30
C ARG A 143 -2.15 3.99 1.91
N LEU A 144 -1.13 4.21 1.08
CA LEU A 144 -0.95 3.45 -0.16
C LEU A 144 -0.37 2.08 0.17
N ASP A 145 -0.93 1.05 -0.45
CA ASP A 145 -0.52 -0.35 -0.32
C ASP A 145 -0.21 -0.94 -1.70
N TYR A 146 1.09 -1.13 -1.97
CA TYR A 146 1.57 -1.56 -3.28
C TYR A 146 1.54 -3.07 -3.52
N ASP A 147 1.10 -3.84 -2.53
CA ASP A 147 0.85 -5.27 -2.74
C ASP A 147 -0.45 -5.51 -3.52
N PHE A 148 -1.35 -4.52 -3.57
CA PHE A 148 -2.64 -4.59 -4.26
C PHE A 148 -2.68 -3.83 -5.60
N GLY A 149 -1.63 -3.11 -5.96
CA GLY A 149 -1.55 -2.32 -7.19
C GLY A 149 -0.51 -1.21 -7.10
N TYR A 150 -0.67 -0.15 -7.89
CA TYR A 150 0.18 1.03 -7.84
C TYR A 150 -0.59 2.32 -8.17
N CYS A 151 0.02 3.47 -7.86
CA CYS A 151 -0.57 4.78 -8.12
C CYS A 151 -0.47 5.10 -9.62
N GLN A 152 -1.60 5.02 -10.33
CA GLN A 152 -1.65 5.21 -11.78
C GLN A 152 -1.15 6.59 -12.19
N PHE A 153 -0.26 6.65 -13.18
CA PHE A 153 0.38 7.89 -13.62
C PHE A 153 -0.66 8.92 -14.12
N GLU A 154 -1.56 8.48 -14.99
CA GLU A 154 -2.69 9.24 -15.58
C GLU A 154 -3.94 9.31 -14.66
N CYS A 155 -3.77 9.58 -13.37
CA CYS A 155 -4.90 9.66 -12.42
C CYS A 155 -4.61 10.61 -11.25
N ASN A 156 -5.57 11.50 -10.96
CA ASN A 156 -5.57 12.40 -9.80
C ASN A 156 -6.87 12.33 -8.97
N SER A 157 -7.76 11.35 -9.17
CA SER A 157 -9.11 11.33 -8.58
C SER A 157 -9.16 11.48 -7.05
N CYS A 158 -8.18 10.91 -6.33
CA CYS A 158 -8.14 10.99 -4.88
C CYS A 158 -7.90 12.41 -4.32
N THR A 159 -7.35 13.32 -5.12
CA THR A 159 -7.04 14.70 -4.68
C THR A 159 -8.27 15.60 -4.70
N ALA A 160 -9.31 15.23 -5.44
CA ALA A 160 -10.54 16.02 -5.60
C ALA A 160 -11.61 15.77 -4.52
N VAL A 161 -11.41 14.80 -3.63
CA VAL A 161 -12.49 14.28 -2.76
C VAL A 161 -12.26 14.50 -1.26
N CYS A 162 -11.16 15.14 -0.85
CA CYS A 162 -10.83 15.27 0.57
C CYS A 162 -11.59 16.45 1.21
N PRO A 163 -12.58 16.20 2.11
CA PRO A 163 -13.34 17.29 2.73
C PRO A 163 -12.54 18.04 3.80
N ALA A 164 -11.56 17.40 4.42
CA ALA A 164 -10.78 17.97 5.52
C ALA A 164 -9.54 18.76 5.06
N GLY A 165 -9.26 18.81 3.75
CA GLY A 165 -8.05 19.43 3.22
C GLY A 165 -6.76 18.73 3.65
N ALA A 166 -6.84 17.46 4.06
CA ALA A 166 -5.68 16.63 4.34
C ALA A 166 -4.94 16.23 3.05
N ILE A 167 -5.67 16.19 1.93
CA ILE A 167 -5.15 16.01 0.57
C ILE A 167 -5.60 17.25 -0.22
N GLU A 168 -4.66 18.03 -0.71
CA GLU A 168 -4.94 19.21 -1.54
C GLU A 168 -5.27 18.78 -2.99
N PRO A 169 -6.21 19.46 -3.67
CA PRO A 169 -6.47 19.23 -5.09
C PRO A 169 -5.22 19.46 -5.92
N LEU A 170 -4.92 18.53 -6.82
CA LEU A 170 -3.79 18.62 -7.75
C LEU A 170 -4.30 18.47 -9.18
N SER A 171 -3.77 19.28 -10.10
CA SER A 171 -3.86 18.99 -11.53
C SER A 171 -3.14 17.67 -11.83
N LEU A 172 -3.45 17.06 -12.98
CA LEU A 172 -2.79 15.83 -13.40
C LEU A 172 -1.28 16.03 -13.54
N GLU A 173 -0.89 17.12 -14.18
CA GLU A 173 0.51 17.51 -14.38
C GLU A 173 1.25 17.72 -13.06
N ALA A 174 0.63 18.40 -12.08
CA ALA A 174 1.22 18.56 -10.76
C ALA A 174 1.39 17.20 -10.08
N LYS A 175 0.36 16.34 -10.11
CA LYS A 175 0.41 15.00 -9.53
C LYS A 175 1.51 14.13 -10.14
N GLN A 176 1.76 14.25 -11.45
CA GLN A 176 2.81 13.51 -12.16
C GLN A 176 4.22 13.90 -11.71
N ARG A 177 4.39 15.02 -10.99
CA ARG A 177 5.68 15.45 -10.42
C ARG A 177 5.77 15.29 -8.91
N VAL A 178 4.67 15.07 -8.18
CA VAL A 178 4.73 14.93 -6.71
C VAL A 178 5.45 13.64 -6.32
N GLN A 179 6.53 13.76 -5.54
CA GLN A 179 7.21 12.63 -4.91
C GLN A 179 6.56 12.29 -3.58
N ILE A 180 5.78 11.23 -3.54
CA ILE A 180 5.18 10.71 -2.30
C ILE A 180 6.07 9.68 -1.58
N GLY A 181 7.01 9.10 -2.32
CA GLY A 181 7.90 8.04 -1.88
C GLY A 181 9.12 7.92 -2.77
N ARG A 182 10.05 7.03 -2.40
CA ARG A 182 11.22 6.67 -3.22
C ARG A 182 11.32 5.17 -3.37
N ALA A 183 11.49 4.71 -4.60
CA ALA A 183 11.76 3.32 -4.87
C ALA A 183 13.13 2.92 -4.25
N GLN A 184 13.21 1.71 -3.73
CA GLN A 184 14.41 1.10 -3.17
C GLN A 184 14.65 -0.24 -3.87
N PHE A 185 15.90 -0.47 -4.27
CA PHE A 185 16.34 -1.72 -4.87
C PHE A 185 17.08 -2.59 -3.85
N HIS A 186 16.53 -3.77 -3.58
CA HIS A 186 17.10 -4.79 -2.70
C HIS A 186 17.82 -5.84 -3.55
N ARG A 187 19.10 -5.61 -3.80
CA ARG A 187 19.94 -6.44 -4.68
C ARG A 187 19.84 -7.94 -4.40
N ASN A 188 19.85 -8.33 -3.14
CA ASN A 188 19.85 -9.74 -2.71
C ASN A 188 18.51 -10.46 -2.97
N ALA A 189 17.42 -9.72 -3.16
CA ALA A 189 16.11 -10.27 -3.48
C ALA A 189 15.84 -10.32 -5.01
N CYS A 190 16.67 -9.68 -5.82
CA CYS A 190 16.49 -9.62 -7.28
C CYS A 190 16.64 -11.01 -7.93
N ILE A 191 15.68 -11.41 -8.75
CA ILE A 191 15.73 -12.71 -9.45
C ILE A 191 16.88 -12.81 -10.45
N VAL A 192 17.32 -11.70 -11.04
CA VAL A 192 18.52 -11.68 -11.90
C VAL A 192 19.75 -12.04 -11.08
N VAL A 193 19.88 -11.48 -9.88
CA VAL A 193 21.02 -11.74 -9.00
C VAL A 193 20.97 -13.15 -8.41
N LYS A 194 19.79 -13.57 -7.95
CA LYS A 194 19.58 -14.84 -7.25
C LYS A 194 19.58 -16.06 -8.19
N ASN A 195 18.90 -15.95 -9.33
CA ASN A 195 18.63 -17.07 -10.22
C ASN A 195 19.41 -16.98 -11.55
N GLY A 196 20.07 -15.86 -11.85
CA GLY A 196 20.79 -15.68 -13.12
C GLY A 196 19.88 -15.58 -14.34
N THR A 197 18.61 -15.20 -14.16
CA THR A 197 17.63 -15.06 -15.24
C THR A 197 17.41 -13.60 -15.59
N ALA A 198 17.39 -13.25 -16.87
CA ALA A 198 17.09 -11.89 -17.32
C ALA A 198 15.68 -11.44 -16.88
N CYS A 199 15.57 -10.21 -16.37
CA CYS A 199 14.30 -9.61 -15.96
C CYS A 199 14.42 -8.08 -15.98
N GLY A 200 13.47 -7.41 -16.64
CA GLY A 200 13.40 -5.94 -16.76
C GLY A 200 12.10 -5.31 -16.23
N ALA A 201 11.22 -6.09 -15.60
CA ALA A 201 9.85 -5.69 -15.28
C ALA A 201 9.75 -4.34 -14.53
N CYS A 202 10.66 -4.07 -13.60
CA CYS A 202 10.65 -2.82 -12.85
C CYS A 202 10.96 -1.58 -13.71
N SER A 203 11.79 -1.73 -14.75
CA SER A 203 12.11 -0.66 -15.70
C SER A 203 10.99 -0.48 -16.70
N GLU A 204 10.44 -1.56 -17.25
CA GLU A 204 9.38 -1.55 -18.25
C GLU A 204 8.07 -0.93 -17.71
N HIS A 205 7.77 -1.18 -16.44
CA HIS A 205 6.59 -0.61 -15.78
C HIS A 205 6.83 0.78 -15.16
N CYS A 206 8.03 1.37 -15.28
CA CYS A 206 8.33 2.67 -14.68
C CYS A 206 7.85 3.82 -15.57
N PRO A 207 6.78 4.55 -15.22
CA PRO A 207 6.24 5.60 -16.10
C PRO A 207 7.14 6.83 -16.20
N THR A 208 8.01 7.06 -15.21
CA THR A 208 8.92 8.21 -15.17
C THR A 208 10.34 7.88 -15.61
N GLN A 209 10.60 6.64 -16.05
CA GLN A 209 11.93 6.11 -16.37
C GLN A 209 12.95 6.22 -15.21
N ALA A 210 12.48 6.46 -13.99
CA ALA A 210 13.32 6.51 -12.80
C ALA A 210 14.02 5.17 -12.53
N ALA A 211 13.35 4.04 -12.79
CA ALA A 211 13.98 2.73 -12.79
C ALA A 211 14.43 2.39 -14.20
N HIS A 212 15.72 2.13 -14.39
CA HIS A 212 16.32 1.75 -15.66
C HIS A 212 17.29 0.59 -15.46
N MET A 213 17.56 -0.18 -16.53
CA MET A 213 18.45 -1.33 -16.46
C MET A 213 19.89 -0.91 -16.72
N VAL A 214 20.82 -1.35 -15.88
CA VAL A 214 22.26 -1.17 -16.06
C VAL A 214 22.97 -2.51 -16.24
N PRO A 215 24.05 -2.59 -17.04
CA PRO A 215 24.80 -3.82 -17.24
C PRO A 215 25.22 -4.48 -15.92
N TYR A 216 25.13 -5.81 -15.93
CA TYR A 216 25.55 -6.71 -14.87
C TYR A 216 26.34 -7.88 -15.47
N ARG A 217 26.75 -8.85 -14.64
CA ARG A 217 27.58 -9.99 -15.05
C ARG A 217 26.90 -10.83 -16.14
N ASP A 218 27.72 -11.56 -16.91
CA ASP A 218 27.27 -12.61 -17.84
C ASP A 218 26.23 -12.11 -18.87
N GLY A 219 26.34 -10.84 -19.28
CA GLY A 219 25.40 -10.20 -20.21
C GLY A 219 24.02 -9.88 -19.63
N LEU A 220 23.81 -10.11 -18.33
CA LEU A 220 22.57 -9.74 -17.64
C LEU A 220 22.58 -8.26 -17.27
N SER A 221 21.42 -7.72 -16.90
CA SER A 221 21.28 -6.36 -16.39
C SER A 221 20.47 -6.34 -15.09
N ILE A 222 20.74 -5.38 -14.22
CA ILE A 222 20.00 -5.18 -12.97
C ILE A 222 19.46 -3.75 -12.91
N PRO A 223 18.38 -3.48 -12.17
CA PRO A 223 17.84 -2.13 -12.10
C PRO A 223 18.74 -1.19 -11.29
N ALA A 224 18.86 0.04 -11.77
CA ALA A 224 19.27 1.22 -11.03
C ALA A 224 18.09 2.19 -10.93
N ILE A 225 18.09 3.02 -9.88
CA ILE A 225 17.00 3.98 -9.62
C ILE A 225 17.61 5.39 -9.60
N ASP A 226 17.09 6.28 -10.44
CA ASP A 226 17.29 7.72 -10.33
C ASP A 226 16.24 8.32 -9.36
N PRO A 227 16.64 8.77 -8.16
CA PRO A 227 15.71 9.34 -7.19
C PRO A 227 15.13 10.69 -7.60
N SER A 228 15.73 11.39 -8.57
CA SER A 228 15.27 12.70 -9.04
C SER A 228 14.04 12.60 -9.95
N LEU A 229 13.90 11.49 -10.67
CA LEU A 229 12.75 11.17 -11.53
C LEU A 229 11.68 10.33 -10.79
N CYS A 230 12.03 9.72 -9.67
CA CYS A 230 11.14 8.79 -8.97
C CYS A 230 10.02 9.54 -8.22
N ILE A 231 8.77 9.34 -8.61
CA ILE A 231 7.61 9.89 -7.87
C ILE A 231 7.10 8.98 -6.74
N GLY A 232 7.66 7.77 -6.63
CA GLY A 232 7.25 6.80 -5.61
C GLY A 232 5.89 6.16 -5.87
N CYS A 233 5.48 5.99 -7.13
CA CYS A 233 4.16 5.48 -7.50
C CYS A 233 3.91 3.99 -7.19
N GLY A 234 4.97 3.19 -6.98
CA GLY A 234 4.86 1.77 -6.64
C GLY A 234 4.77 0.80 -7.83
N ALA A 235 4.78 1.28 -9.09
CA ALA A 235 4.67 0.39 -10.26
C ALA A 235 5.76 -0.70 -10.28
N CYS A 236 7.01 -0.33 -9.98
CA CYS A 236 8.12 -1.28 -9.89
C CYS A 236 7.98 -2.28 -8.72
N HIS A 237 7.37 -1.88 -7.59
CA HIS A 237 7.08 -2.77 -6.46
C HIS A 237 6.04 -3.82 -6.88
N PHE A 238 4.93 -3.35 -7.44
CA PHE A 238 3.83 -4.22 -7.85
C PHE A 238 4.28 -5.22 -8.91
N ALA A 239 4.95 -4.75 -9.96
CA ALA A 239 5.44 -5.57 -11.07
C ALA A 239 6.55 -6.56 -10.69
N CYS A 240 7.26 -6.36 -9.58
CA CYS A 240 8.39 -7.21 -9.21
C CYS A 240 7.92 -8.65 -8.89
N PRO A 241 8.37 -9.68 -9.62
CA PRO A 241 7.94 -11.07 -9.39
C PRO A 241 8.67 -11.74 -8.21
N ALA A 242 9.67 -11.09 -7.62
CA ALA A 242 10.46 -11.66 -6.53
C ALA A 242 9.64 -11.79 -5.24
N ALA A 243 9.91 -12.87 -4.49
CA ALA A 243 9.42 -13.08 -3.13
C ALA A 243 10.63 -13.40 -2.22
N PRO A 244 11.01 -12.51 -1.27
CA PRO A 244 10.48 -11.15 -1.04
C PRO A 244 10.75 -10.19 -2.23
N LYS A 245 10.02 -9.07 -2.28
CA LYS A 245 10.11 -8.09 -3.37
C LYS A 245 11.50 -7.46 -3.43
N ALA A 246 12.10 -7.43 -4.62
CA ALA A 246 13.38 -6.79 -4.88
C ALA A 246 13.25 -5.27 -5.06
N MET A 247 12.07 -4.81 -5.47
CA MET A 247 11.74 -3.39 -5.56
C MET A 247 10.69 -3.08 -4.50
N THR A 248 10.97 -2.08 -3.68
CA THR A 248 10.00 -1.58 -2.68
C THR A 248 9.91 -0.07 -2.76
N VAL A 249 8.93 0.55 -2.10
CA VAL A 249 8.86 2.01 -2.00
C VAL A 249 8.89 2.43 -0.54
N ARG A 250 9.77 3.39 -0.23
CA ARG A 250 9.85 4.07 1.06
C ARG A 250 9.00 5.34 1.03
N GLY A 251 8.14 5.56 2.00
CA GLY A 251 7.47 6.86 2.14
C GLY A 251 8.42 7.97 2.53
N LEU A 252 8.10 9.19 2.09
CA LEU A 252 8.85 10.40 2.45
C LEU A 252 8.15 11.12 3.62
N PRO A 253 8.90 11.67 4.60
CA PRO A 253 8.33 12.52 5.64
C PRO A 253 7.64 13.77 5.08
N THR A 254 8.21 14.34 4.01
CA THR A 254 7.66 15.47 3.28
C THR A 254 7.67 15.13 1.79
N HIS A 255 6.55 15.37 1.10
CA HIS A 255 6.45 15.17 -0.33
C HIS A 255 7.37 16.15 -1.06
N GLY A 256 8.07 15.64 -2.06
CA GLY A 256 8.97 16.41 -2.91
C GLY A 256 8.39 16.64 -4.30
N THR A 257 9.25 17.13 -5.20
CA THR A 257 8.94 17.32 -6.62
C THR A 257 10.01 16.61 -7.44
N ALA A 258 9.59 15.72 -8.33
CA ALA A 258 10.44 15.03 -9.27
C ALA A 258 10.69 15.90 -10.51
N LYS A 259 11.86 15.72 -11.11
CA LYS A 259 12.15 16.19 -12.46
C LYS A 259 11.32 15.39 -13.48
N SER A 260 11.07 15.98 -14.64
CA SER A 260 10.54 15.25 -15.80
C SER A 260 11.65 14.98 -16.81
N VAL A 261 11.59 13.84 -17.51
CA VAL A 261 12.54 13.50 -18.58
C VAL A 261 12.45 14.49 -19.75
N THR A 262 11.32 15.18 -19.90
CA THR A 262 11.07 16.19 -20.92
C THR A 262 11.52 17.61 -20.53
N ASP A 263 12.07 17.81 -19.32
CA ASP A 263 12.54 19.13 -18.90
C ASP A 263 13.75 19.56 -19.76
N PRO A 264 13.81 20.82 -20.27
CA PRO A 264 14.89 21.27 -21.14
C PRO A 264 16.27 21.13 -20.46
N GLY A 265 17.17 20.34 -21.07
CA GLY A 265 18.58 20.23 -20.67
C GLY A 265 19.07 18.84 -20.23
N ASP A 266 18.19 17.87 -19.98
CA ASP A 266 18.56 16.55 -19.43
C ASP A 266 17.81 15.37 -20.11
N GLY A 267 17.33 15.54 -21.34
CA GLY A 267 16.73 14.43 -22.09
C GLY A 267 17.80 13.39 -22.47
N PRO A 268 17.53 12.07 -22.37
CA PRO A 268 18.45 11.07 -22.90
C PRO A 268 18.62 11.35 -24.40
N VAL A 269 19.87 11.40 -24.86
CA VAL A 269 20.18 11.36 -26.29
C VAL A 269 19.67 10.01 -26.78
N LEU A 270 18.51 10.02 -27.44
CA LEU A 270 18.03 8.85 -28.14
C LEU A 270 18.96 8.67 -29.33
N ASP A 271 19.71 7.58 -29.37
CA ASP A 271 20.35 7.14 -30.60
C ASP A 271 19.26 7.06 -31.68
N PRO A 272 19.52 7.55 -32.91
CA PRO A 272 18.59 7.38 -34.01
C PRO A 272 18.20 5.91 -34.09
N LEU A 273 16.89 5.63 -34.10
CA LEU A 273 16.40 4.28 -34.33
C LEU A 273 16.99 3.84 -35.68
N GLU A 274 17.93 2.88 -35.63
CA GLU A 274 18.41 2.22 -36.84
C GLU A 274 17.16 1.69 -37.57
N GLU A 275 17.04 1.98 -38.87
CA GLU A 275 15.93 1.51 -39.70
C GLU A 275 15.81 -0.01 -39.52
N PHE A 276 14.70 -0.44 -38.91
CA PHE A 276 14.37 -1.86 -38.81
C PHE A 276 14.30 -2.42 -40.23
N PRO A 277 15.17 -3.39 -40.60
CA PRO A 277 15.11 -3.99 -41.92
C PRO A 277 13.87 -4.88 -41.98
N PHE A 278 12.85 -4.41 -42.71
CA PHE A 278 11.72 -5.23 -43.14
C PHE A 278 12.12 -6.09 -44.35
#